data_AF-A0A8T5TAR5-F1
#
_entry.id   AF-A0A8T5TAR5-F1
#
_cell.length_a   1.000
_cell.length_b   1.000
_cell.length_c   1.000
_cell.angle_alpha   90.00
_cell.angle_beta   90.00
_cell.angle_gamma   90.00
#
_symmetry.space_group_name_H-M   'P 1'
#
loop_
_entity.id
_entity.type
_entity.pdbx_description
1 polymer ?
#
loop_
_entity_poly.entity_id
_entity_poly.type
_entity_poly.pdbx_seq_one_letter_code
_entity_poly.pdbx_strand_id
1 'polypeptide(L)'
;MPNWVVHSKWTDKAKIDRSIANFVNQNIDYGTEWAFTEEARNIIDEEETNTSRQLKFFYKKDLEKQYSNEKMYVKAFYIHHLLDFLKETRLNVRDLDKIFPKFLNKKVQSEIIDENGDCIDFMNEINEIFTLLKENQNELIEDLR
;
A
#
# COMPACT_ATOMS: atom_id res chain seq x y z
N MET A 1 1.58 16.02 13.09
CA MET A 1 1.34 14.91 12.15
C MET A 1 2.13 15.21 10.89
N PRO A 2 2.87 14.25 10.31
CA PRO A 2 3.47 14.42 9.00
C PRO A 2 2.35 14.81 8.03
N ASN A 3 2.67 15.75 7.15
CA ASN A 3 1.68 16.26 6.21
C ASN A 3 1.65 15.27 5.04
N TRP A 4 0.77 14.25 5.12
CA TRP A 4 0.51 13.27 4.05
C TRP A 4 -0.17 13.88 2.82
N VAL A 5 0.10 15.15 2.51
CA VAL A 5 -0.60 15.91 1.47
C VAL A 5 -0.56 15.19 0.13
N VAL A 6 0.61 14.67 -0.25
CA VAL A 6 0.80 13.92 -1.49
C VAL A 6 0.04 12.58 -1.40
N HIS A 7 0.25 11.78 -0.36
CA HIS A 7 -0.44 10.50 -0.17
C HIS A 7 -1.97 10.65 -0.15
N SER A 8 -2.51 11.65 0.53
CA SER A 8 -3.94 11.97 0.57
C SER A 8 -4.45 12.40 -0.80
N LYS A 9 -3.71 13.21 -1.55
CA LYS A 9 -4.08 13.62 -2.91
C LYS A 9 -4.20 12.43 -3.86
N TRP A 10 -3.25 11.49 -3.78
CA TRP A 10 -3.23 10.32 -4.67
C TRP A 10 -4.27 9.26 -4.27
N THR A 11 -4.54 9.10 -2.97
CA THR A 11 -5.64 8.25 -2.50
C THR A 11 -7.02 8.83 -2.84
N ASP A 12 -7.21 10.16 -2.73
CA ASP A 12 -8.41 10.86 -3.20
C ASP A 12 -8.62 10.63 -4.71
N LYS A 13 -7.54 10.73 -5.51
CA LYS A 13 -7.59 10.49 -6.96
C LYS A 13 -7.92 9.02 -7.31
N ALA A 14 -7.51 8.08 -6.46
CA ALA A 14 -7.90 6.68 -6.53
C ALA A 14 -9.32 6.41 -5.99
N LYS A 15 -10.08 7.45 -5.60
CA LYS A 15 -11.42 7.37 -5.00
C LYS A 15 -11.46 6.58 -3.68
N ILE A 16 -10.35 6.56 -2.95
CA ILE A 16 -10.28 5.93 -1.63
C ILE A 16 -10.75 6.94 -0.58
N ASP A 17 -11.64 6.50 0.31
CA ASP A 17 -12.14 7.35 1.39
C ASP A 17 -11.00 7.86 2.29
N ARG A 18 -11.03 9.14 2.64
CA ARG A 18 -9.97 9.77 3.46
C ARG A 18 -9.79 9.12 4.83
N SER A 19 -10.84 8.56 5.42
CA SER A 19 -10.72 7.83 6.69
C SER A 19 -9.90 6.56 6.52
N ILE A 20 -10.06 5.85 5.39
CA ILE A 20 -9.26 4.67 5.04
C ILE A 20 -7.81 5.08 4.78
N ALA A 21 -7.60 6.09 3.93
CA ALA A 21 -6.27 6.57 3.59
C ALA A 21 -5.47 7.03 4.82
N ASN A 22 -6.10 7.84 5.69
CA ASN A 22 -5.46 8.31 6.93
C ASN A 22 -5.16 7.16 7.89
N PHE A 23 -6.07 6.20 8.01
CA PHE A 23 -5.84 5.01 8.83
C PHE A 23 -4.64 4.22 8.32
N VAL A 24 -4.55 3.98 7.00
CA VAL A 24 -3.42 3.27 6.39
C VAL A 24 -2.10 4.04 6.60
N ASN A 25 -2.08 5.34 6.30
CA ASN A 25 -0.88 6.17 6.49
C ASN A 25 -0.40 6.17 7.95
N GLN A 26 -1.31 6.27 8.91
CA GLN A 26 -0.97 6.20 10.33
C GLN A 26 -0.33 4.86 10.71
N ASN A 27 -0.91 3.77 10.22
CA ASN A 27 -0.43 2.42 10.51
C ASN A 27 0.93 2.12 9.86
N ILE A 28 1.20 2.68 8.68
CA ILE A 28 2.50 2.48 8.03
C ILE A 28 3.58 3.32 8.74
N ASP A 29 3.35 4.62 8.94
CA ASP A 29 4.37 5.54 9.47
C ASP A 29 4.65 5.37 10.97
N TYR A 30 3.62 5.05 11.75
CA TYR A 30 3.73 4.92 13.22
C TYR A 30 3.75 3.46 13.68
N GLY A 31 3.74 2.52 12.74
CA GLY A 31 3.71 1.09 13.00
C GLY A 31 2.30 0.55 13.23
N THR A 32 2.16 -0.76 13.01
CA THR A 32 0.92 -1.53 13.15
C THR A 32 0.85 -2.37 14.41
N GLU A 33 1.84 -2.29 15.31
CA GLU A 33 1.92 -3.16 16.50
C GLU A 33 0.68 -3.04 17.40
N TRP A 34 0.11 -1.84 17.50
CA TRP A 34 -1.12 -1.58 18.27
C TRP A 34 -2.36 -2.23 17.64
N ALA A 35 -2.32 -2.59 16.37
CA ALA A 35 -3.43 -3.20 15.65
C ALA A 35 -3.48 -4.74 15.81
N PHE A 36 -2.42 -5.36 16.36
CA PHE A 36 -2.34 -6.78 16.64
C PHE A 36 -2.50 -7.07 18.14
N THR A 37 -3.27 -8.12 18.47
CA THR A 37 -3.38 -8.63 19.85
C THR A 37 -2.03 -9.21 20.33
N GLU A 38 -1.81 -9.28 21.64
CA GLU A 38 -0.58 -9.87 22.19
C GLU A 38 -0.38 -11.32 21.70
N GLU A 39 -1.44 -12.12 21.55
CA GLU A 39 -1.32 -13.45 20.97
C GLU A 39 -0.90 -13.42 19.48
N ALA A 40 -1.44 -12.50 18.69
CA ALA A 40 -1.05 -12.34 17.28
C ALA A 40 0.38 -11.79 17.10
N ARG A 41 0.94 -11.14 18.13
CA ARG A 41 2.37 -10.77 18.17
C ARG A 41 3.26 -11.93 18.59
N ASN A 42 2.72 -13.03 19.11
CA ASN A 42 3.50 -14.21 19.52
C ASN A 42 3.43 -15.35 18.49
N ILE A 43 2.45 -15.34 17.59
CA ILE A 43 2.40 -16.17 16.36
C ILE A 43 3.18 -15.45 15.24
N ILE A 44 4.37 -14.95 15.56
CA ILE A 44 5.25 -14.38 14.55
C ILE A 44 6.01 -15.55 13.94
N ASP A 45 5.75 -15.81 12.67
CA ASP A 45 6.72 -16.52 11.87
C ASP A 45 7.97 -15.63 11.81
N GLU A 46 9.10 -16.09 12.35
CA GLU A 46 10.33 -15.27 12.50
C GLU A 46 10.85 -14.75 11.14
N GLU A 47 10.39 -15.34 10.03
CA GLU A 47 10.72 -14.94 8.67
C GLU A 47 9.77 -13.88 8.06
N GLU A 48 8.64 -13.56 8.71
CA GLU A 48 7.63 -12.65 8.15
C GLU A 48 8.01 -11.17 8.31
N THR A 49 8.14 -10.47 7.18
CA THR A 49 8.45 -9.03 7.19
C THR A 49 7.30 -8.17 7.72
N ASN A 50 7.62 -7.03 8.35
CA ASN A 50 6.60 -6.07 8.81
C ASN A 50 5.66 -5.60 7.69
N THR A 51 6.19 -5.41 6.47
CA THR A 51 5.39 -5.06 5.29
C THR A 51 4.37 -6.15 4.94
N SER A 52 4.75 -7.43 5.07
CA SER A 52 3.85 -8.57 4.87
C SER A 52 2.71 -8.56 5.89
N ARG A 53 3.05 -8.36 7.17
CA ARG A 53 2.08 -8.27 8.26
C ARG A 53 1.09 -7.12 8.07
N GLN A 54 1.58 -5.97 7.64
CA GLN A 54 0.77 -4.81 7.30
C GLN A 54 -0.19 -5.13 6.14
N LEU A 55 0.30 -5.75 5.07
CA LEU A 55 -0.53 -6.15 3.93
C LEU A 55 -1.64 -7.14 4.33
N LYS A 56 -1.30 -8.19 5.10
CA LYS A 56 -2.30 -9.14 5.63
C LYS A 56 -3.34 -8.45 6.50
N PHE A 57 -2.91 -7.55 7.37
CA PHE A 57 -3.81 -6.77 8.22
C PHE A 57 -4.79 -5.91 7.40
N PHE A 58 -4.30 -5.19 6.38
CA PHE A 58 -5.14 -4.36 5.53
C PHE A 58 -6.07 -5.19 4.65
N TYR A 59 -5.62 -6.35 4.15
CA TYR A 59 -6.49 -7.30 3.48
C TYR A 59 -7.62 -7.78 4.39
N LYS A 60 -7.32 -8.11 5.65
CA LYS A 60 -8.35 -8.46 6.64
C LYS A 60 -9.34 -7.30 6.88
N LYS A 61 -8.86 -6.05 6.89
CA LYS A 61 -9.75 -4.87 6.96
C LYS A 61 -10.65 -4.70 5.75
N ASP A 62 -10.18 -5.05 4.55
CA ASP A 62 -11.01 -5.10 3.35
C ASP A 62 -12.09 -6.18 3.47
N LEU A 63 -11.82 -7.32 4.10
CA LEU A 63 -12.81 -8.39 4.35
C LEU A 63 -13.81 -8.07 5.47
N GLU A 64 -13.38 -7.37 6.53
CA GLU A 64 -14.23 -7.00 7.68
C GLU A 64 -15.33 -5.98 7.32
N LYS A 65 -15.14 -5.23 6.24
CA LYS A 65 -15.99 -4.10 5.88
C LYS A 65 -17.10 -4.51 4.90
N GLN A 66 -18.32 -4.00 5.15
CA GLN A 66 -19.46 -3.94 4.21
C GLN A 66 -19.20 -3.12 2.93
N TYR A 67 -17.96 -2.68 2.70
CA TYR A 67 -17.60 -1.87 1.55
C TYR A 67 -17.27 -2.83 0.42
N SER A 68 -17.63 -2.43 -0.80
CA SER A 68 -17.47 -3.24 -2.00
C SER A 68 -16.09 -3.90 -2.05
N ASN A 69 -16.03 -5.06 -2.70
CA ASN A 69 -14.88 -5.94 -2.87
C ASN A 69 -13.71 -5.30 -3.67
N GLU A 70 -13.51 -3.99 -3.51
CA GLU A 70 -12.62 -3.09 -4.25
C GLU A 70 -11.23 -2.98 -3.60
N LYS A 71 -11.00 -3.68 -2.48
CA LYS A 71 -9.72 -3.76 -1.76
C LYS A 71 -9.10 -2.37 -1.48
N MET A 72 -9.89 -1.46 -0.92
CA MET A 72 -9.50 -0.06 -0.74
C MET A 72 -8.35 0.12 0.26
N TYR A 73 -8.29 -0.69 1.33
CA TYR A 73 -7.18 -0.65 2.28
C TYR A 73 -5.87 -1.12 1.63
N VAL A 74 -5.93 -2.24 0.89
CA VAL A 74 -4.78 -2.75 0.13
C VAL A 74 -4.32 -1.74 -0.93
N LYS A 75 -5.25 -1.08 -1.64
CA LYS A 75 -4.88 -0.06 -2.62
C LYS A 75 -4.19 1.14 -1.98
N ALA A 76 -4.72 1.63 -0.86
CA ALA A 76 -4.08 2.72 -0.11
C ALA A 76 -2.67 2.33 0.39
N PHE A 77 -2.49 1.07 0.81
CA PHE A 77 -1.19 0.55 1.22
C PHE A 77 -0.16 0.60 0.08
N TYR A 78 -0.54 0.13 -1.11
CA TYR A 78 0.36 0.18 -2.27
C TYR A 78 0.63 1.61 -2.75
N ILE A 79 -0.36 2.51 -2.74
CA ILE A 79 -0.15 3.94 -3.05
C ILE A 79 0.90 4.52 -2.10
N HIS A 80 0.77 4.26 -0.81
CA HIS A 80 1.69 4.78 0.19
C HIS A 80 3.14 4.33 -0.07
N HIS A 81 3.36 3.02 -0.16
CA HIS A 81 4.69 2.49 -0.39
C HIS A 81 5.28 2.87 -1.75
N LEU A 82 4.45 3.02 -2.78
CA LEU A 82 4.91 3.41 -4.10
C LEU A 82 5.37 4.87 -4.13
N LEU A 83 4.60 5.79 -3.51
CA LEU A 83 4.99 7.19 -3.40
C LEU A 83 6.27 7.36 -2.57
N ASP A 84 6.39 6.62 -1.47
CA ASP A 84 7.61 6.60 -0.66
C ASP A 84 8.80 6.06 -1.45
N PHE A 85 8.62 4.95 -2.16
CA PHE A 85 9.66 4.36 -3.01
C PHE A 85 10.13 5.34 -4.08
N LEU A 86 9.21 6.06 -4.74
CA LEU A 86 9.55 7.08 -5.73
C LEU A 86 10.36 8.22 -5.11
N LYS A 87 9.97 8.67 -3.91
CA LYS A 87 10.65 9.75 -3.18
C LYS A 87 12.04 9.33 -2.67
N GLU A 88 12.15 8.15 -2.08
CA GLU A 88 13.39 7.58 -1.53
C GLU A 88 14.44 7.36 -2.62
N THR A 89 14.02 6.79 -3.74
CA THR A 89 14.94 6.35 -4.79
C THR A 89 15.36 7.48 -5.75
N ARG A 90 14.70 8.65 -5.66
CA ARG A 90 14.87 9.79 -6.58
C ARG A 90 14.88 9.37 -8.05
N LEU A 91 14.17 8.28 -8.36
CA LEU A 91 14.13 7.73 -9.71
C LEU A 91 13.44 8.73 -10.63
N ASN A 92 13.86 8.74 -11.89
CA ASN A 92 13.18 9.54 -12.89
C ASN A 92 11.78 8.98 -13.09
N VAL A 93 10.79 9.63 -12.51
CA VAL A 93 9.35 9.29 -12.59
C VAL A 93 8.87 9.23 -14.05
N ARG A 94 9.61 9.81 -15.01
CA ARG A 94 9.33 9.64 -16.45
C ARG A 94 9.44 8.19 -16.93
N ASP A 95 10.25 7.37 -16.25
CA ASP A 95 10.47 5.96 -16.55
C ASP A 95 9.68 5.05 -15.60
N LEU A 96 8.42 5.38 -15.27
CA LEU A 96 7.55 4.60 -14.39
C LEU A 96 7.57 3.09 -14.74
N ASP A 97 7.58 2.74 -16.03
CA ASP A 97 7.62 1.34 -16.51
C ASP A 97 8.89 0.58 -16.06
N LYS A 98 9.99 1.28 -15.80
CA LYS A 98 11.22 0.69 -15.24
C LYS A 98 11.25 0.71 -13.71
N ILE A 99 10.44 1.57 -13.10
CA ILE A 99 10.30 1.67 -11.64
C ILE A 99 9.44 0.51 -11.14
N PHE A 100 8.39 0.16 -11.88
CA PHE A 100 7.42 -0.82 -11.45
C PHE A 100 8.01 -2.21 -11.10
N PRO A 101 8.86 -2.83 -11.94
CA PRO A 101 9.51 -4.10 -11.57
C PRO A 101 10.46 -3.95 -10.36
N LYS A 102 11.07 -2.77 -10.19
CA LYS A 102 11.95 -2.50 -9.05
C LYS A 102 11.16 -2.37 -7.75
N PHE A 103 10.00 -1.75 -7.81
CA PHE A 103 9.08 -1.61 -6.67
C PHE A 103 8.60 -2.99 -6.19
N LEU A 104 8.11 -3.82 -7.12
CA LEU A 104 7.68 -5.19 -6.83
C LEU A 104 8.78 -6.08 -6.27
N ASN A 105 10.01 -5.96 -6.77
CA ASN A 105 11.11 -6.80 -6.31
C ASN A 105 11.70 -6.33 -4.96
N LYS A 106 11.67 -5.02 -4.68
CA LYS A 106 12.44 -4.46 -3.55
C LYS A 106 11.63 -4.03 -2.34
N LYS A 107 10.35 -3.67 -2.50
CA LYS A 107 9.63 -2.90 -1.47
C LYS A 107 8.34 -3.57 -1.00
N VAL A 108 7.65 -4.31 -1.86
CA VAL A 108 6.32 -4.86 -1.53
C VAL A 108 6.16 -6.30 -1.98
N GLN A 109 5.24 -7.01 -1.34
CA GLN A 109 4.76 -8.31 -1.80
C GLN A 109 3.52 -8.10 -2.68
N SER A 110 3.41 -8.89 -3.76
CA SER A 110 2.21 -8.94 -4.61
C SER A 110 1.21 -9.99 -4.15
N GLU A 111 1.62 -10.91 -3.29
CA GLU A 111 0.83 -12.07 -2.89
C GLU A 111 0.97 -12.31 -1.39
N ILE A 112 -0.10 -12.83 -0.77
CA ILE A 112 -0.11 -13.32 0.61
C ILE A 112 -0.81 -14.67 0.68
N ILE A 113 -0.52 -15.43 1.73
CA ILE A 113 -1.33 -16.59 2.14
C ILE A 113 -2.30 -16.13 3.22
N ASP A 114 -3.59 -16.39 3.05
CA ASP A 114 -4.62 -16.05 4.02
C ASP A 114 -4.71 -17.07 5.17
N GLU A 115 -5.64 -16.84 6.12
CA GLU A 115 -5.83 -17.73 7.28
C GLU A 115 -6.36 -19.13 6.89
N ASN A 116 -6.92 -19.29 5.68
CA ASN A 116 -7.42 -20.56 5.14
C ASN A 116 -6.35 -21.32 4.33
N GLY A 117 -5.19 -20.71 4.09
CA GLY A 117 -4.14 -21.26 3.24
C GLY A 117 -4.28 -20.90 1.76
N ASP A 118 -5.21 -20.01 1.40
CA ASP A 118 -5.42 -19.56 0.03
C ASP A 118 -4.38 -18.49 -0.34
N CYS A 119 -3.79 -18.62 -1.54
CA CYS A 119 -2.92 -17.60 -2.10
C CYS A 119 -3.76 -16.48 -2.71
N ILE A 120 -3.60 -15.27 -2.18
CA ILE A 120 -4.29 -14.07 -2.62
C ILE A 120 -3.32 -13.19 -3.39
N ASP A 121 -3.62 -12.99 -4.68
CA ASP A 121 -2.87 -12.12 -5.58
C ASP A 121 -3.47 -10.71 -5.63
N PHE A 122 -2.60 -9.69 -5.49
CA PHE A 122 -2.91 -8.28 -5.54
C PHE A 122 -2.39 -7.55 -6.79
N MET A 123 -1.88 -8.28 -7.79
CA MET A 123 -1.36 -7.69 -9.02
C MET A 123 -2.38 -6.82 -9.75
N ASN A 124 -3.67 -7.14 -9.67
CA ASN A 124 -4.73 -6.30 -10.25
C ASN A 124 -4.77 -4.93 -9.57
N GLU A 125 -4.82 -4.89 -8.23
CA GLU A 125 -4.85 -3.65 -7.45
C GLU A 125 -3.58 -2.82 -7.67
N ILE A 126 -2.43 -3.49 -7.71
CA ILE A 126 -1.15 -2.86 -7.99
C ILE A 126 -1.14 -2.24 -9.40
N ASN A 127 -1.63 -2.96 -10.42
CA ASN A 127 -1.69 -2.48 -11.80
C ASN A 127 -2.65 -1.30 -11.97
N GLU A 128 -3.78 -1.30 -11.27
CA GLU A 128 -4.71 -0.17 -11.26
C GLU A 128 -4.04 1.10 -10.73
N ILE A 129 -3.33 1.01 -9.61
CA ILE A 129 -2.59 2.13 -9.04
C ILE A 129 -1.51 2.62 -10.00
N PHE A 130 -0.76 1.68 -10.59
CA PHE A 130 0.29 2.04 -11.53
C PHE A 130 -0.27 2.74 -12.77
N THR A 131 -1.38 2.26 -13.30
CA THR A 131 -2.11 2.89 -14.41
C THR A 131 -2.53 4.30 -14.04
N LEU A 132 -3.12 4.49 -12.85
CA LEU A 132 -3.51 5.81 -12.35
C LEU A 132 -2.32 6.78 -12.29
N LEU A 133 -1.18 6.35 -11.75
CA LEU A 133 0.03 7.16 -11.67
C LEU A 133 0.58 7.50 -13.06
N LYS A 134 0.55 6.55 -13.99
CA LYS A 134 1.04 6.72 -15.36
C LYS A 134 0.18 7.70 -16.16
N GLU A 135 -1.14 7.60 -16.06
CA GLU A 135 -2.07 8.52 -16.71
C GLU A 135 -1.93 9.97 -16.20
N ASN A 136 -1.48 10.13 -14.94
CA ASN A 136 -1.30 11.41 -14.28
C ASN A 136 0.18 11.76 -14.04
N GLN A 137 1.09 11.22 -14.87
CA GLN A 137 2.54 11.27 -14.62
C GLN A 137 3.11 12.69 -14.47
N ASN A 138 2.60 13.66 -15.23
CA ASN A 138 3.08 15.05 -15.13
C ASN A 138 2.76 15.66 -13.75
N GLU A 139 1.54 15.42 -13.25
CA GLU A 139 1.12 15.86 -11.92
C GLU A 139 1.91 15.14 -10.82
N LEU A 140 2.20 13.84 -11.01
CA LEU A 140 3.05 13.07 -10.11
C LEU A 140 4.47 13.64 -10.01
N ILE A 141 5.04 14.07 -11.14
CA ILE A 141 6.36 14.71 -11.17
C ILE A 141 6.35 16.02 -10.39
N GLU A 142 5.28 16.81 -10.49
CA GLU A 142 5.15 18.07 -9.74
C GLU A 142 4.99 17.84 -8.25
N ASP A 143 4.21 16.84 -7.84
CA ASP A 143 3.99 16.50 -6.43
C ASP A 143 5.22 15.91 -5.73
N LEU A 144 6.11 15.27 -6.48
CA LEU A 144 7.32 14.62 -5.97
C LEU A 144 8.58 15.52 -6.02
N ARG A 145 8.48 16.73 -6.57
CA ARG A 145 9.57 17.73 -6.60
C ARG A 145 9.71 18.47 -5.26
#